data_AF-A0A9W3G0B9-F1
#
_entry.id   AF-A0A9W3G0B9-F1
#
_cell.length_a   1.000
_cell.length_b   1.000
_cell.length_c   1.000
_cell.angle_alpha   90.00
_cell.angle_beta   90.00
_cell.angle_gamma   90.00
#
_symmetry.space_group_name_H-M   'P 1'
#
loop_
_entity.id
_entity.type
_entity.pdbx_description
1 polymer ?
#
loop_
_entity_poly.entity_id
_entity_poly.type
_entity_poly.pdbx_seq_one_letter_code
_entity_poly.pdbx_strand_id
1 'polypeptide(L)'
;MVSENKRRYRKDGFDLDLTYVTERIIAMSFPSSGGQSFYRNPIKEVMRFLDTKHANHYQVYNLCSEKAYDPEYFHHRVRQYMIDDHNVPSLIEMLAFSRDVEKWMAQDEENIIVVHCKGGKGRTGTMICAYLLASERFTTAEDSLCYFGERRTDKSTSNKYQGVETPSQSRFVGYFAKVKNTYNLHLPPRKILKINKFVIYSIHGVGKGDGSDLEVQIMMKRKTVFFCSASRYCKIVHDAESNRVIINIFNSPLLYDEVKVRFLSSALPRYYDNCPFYFWFHTSFIQENRLYLSRNELDNPHKPKTWKIYHSDFAVEVYFDEVKL
;
A
#
# COMPACT_ATOMS: atom_id res chain seq x y z
N MET A 1 -8.52 -21.49 1.66
CA MET A 1 -7.09 -21.53 2.04
C MET A 1 -6.50 -20.13 1.83
N VAL A 2 -5.88 -19.49 2.84
CA VAL A 2 -5.42 -18.08 2.78
C VAL A 2 -4.19 -17.89 1.88
N SER A 3 -3.52 -18.99 1.51
CA SER A 3 -2.37 -18.94 0.62
C SER A 3 -2.74 -18.70 -0.86
N GLU A 4 -3.96 -19.01 -1.30
CA GLU A 4 -4.30 -19.01 -2.73
C GLU A 4 -3.18 -19.68 -3.57
N ASN A 5 -2.69 -19.03 -4.64
CA ASN A 5 -1.55 -19.45 -5.46
C ASN A 5 -0.24 -18.70 -5.11
N LYS A 6 -0.05 -18.34 -3.84
CA LYS A 6 1.26 -17.84 -3.38
C LYS A 6 2.27 -18.97 -3.37
N ARG A 7 3.52 -18.70 -3.77
CA ARG A 7 4.61 -19.68 -3.71
C ARG A 7 4.84 -20.12 -2.26
N ARG A 8 4.62 -21.40 -1.98
CA ARG A 8 4.83 -22.01 -0.66
C ARG A 8 6.20 -22.68 -0.60
N TYR A 9 6.80 -22.69 0.58
CA TYR A 9 7.99 -23.47 0.87
C TYR A 9 7.55 -24.87 1.30
N ARG A 10 7.80 -25.88 0.45
CA ARG A 10 7.47 -27.29 0.66
C ARG A 10 8.71 -28.18 0.50
N LYS A 11 9.65 -28.08 1.43
CA LYS A 11 10.93 -28.82 1.43
C LYS A 11 11.35 -29.11 2.86
N ASP A 12 12.21 -30.13 3.04
CA ASP A 12 12.88 -30.44 4.31
C ASP A 12 11.93 -30.59 5.52
N GLY A 13 10.74 -31.13 5.28
CA GLY A 13 9.72 -31.30 6.32
C GLY A 13 9.01 -30.00 6.75
N PHE A 14 9.05 -28.95 5.93
CA PHE A 14 8.30 -27.70 6.14
C PHE A 14 7.25 -27.50 5.05
N ASP A 15 6.04 -27.06 5.42
CA ASP A 15 5.03 -26.52 4.50
C ASP A 15 4.54 -25.14 5.00
N LEU A 16 5.22 -24.09 4.56
CA LEU A 16 4.97 -22.71 4.99
C LEU A 16 4.60 -21.82 3.81
N ASP A 17 3.68 -20.90 4.02
CA ASP A 17 3.47 -19.76 3.13
C ASP A 17 4.61 -18.74 3.33
N LEU A 18 5.75 -19.09 2.74
CA LEU A 18 7.05 -18.46 2.84
C LEU A 18 7.72 -18.53 1.47
N THR A 19 8.32 -17.41 1.05
CA THR A 19 8.98 -17.29 -0.24
C THR A 19 10.30 -16.56 -0.06
N TYR A 20 11.39 -17.14 -0.54
CA TYR A 20 12.64 -16.42 -0.77
C TYR A 20 12.45 -15.51 -1.99
N VAL A 21 12.34 -14.21 -1.73
CA VAL A 21 12.32 -13.18 -2.79
C VAL A 21 13.70 -13.10 -3.42
N THR A 22 14.73 -13.02 -2.58
CA THR A 22 16.13 -13.30 -2.90
C THR A 22 16.65 -14.38 -1.95
N GLU A 23 17.91 -14.78 -2.07
CA GLU A 23 18.54 -15.73 -1.13
C GLU A 23 18.53 -15.23 0.32
N ARG A 24 18.58 -13.91 0.54
CA ARG A 24 18.65 -13.29 1.87
C ARG A 24 17.43 -12.46 2.26
N ILE A 25 16.37 -12.46 1.45
CA ILE A 25 15.12 -11.72 1.72
C ILE A 25 13.95 -12.68 1.61
N ILE A 26 13.26 -12.91 2.73
CA ILE A 26 12.08 -13.76 2.81
C ILE A 26 10.81 -12.90 2.94
N ALA A 27 9.81 -13.24 2.14
CA ALA A 27 8.43 -12.77 2.30
C ALA A 27 7.55 -13.90 2.82
N MET A 28 6.76 -13.66 3.87
CA MET A 28 5.84 -14.68 4.40
C MET A 28 4.48 -14.12 4.82
N SER A 29 3.51 -15.02 5.03
CA SER A 29 2.26 -14.67 5.71
C SER A 29 2.44 -14.58 7.24
N PHE A 30 1.46 -14.02 7.92
CA PHE A 30 1.53 -13.79 9.36
C PHE A 30 1.76 -15.09 10.15
N PRO A 31 2.77 -15.15 11.03
CA PRO A 31 2.97 -16.29 11.92
C PRO A 31 1.92 -16.24 13.03
N SER A 32 1.15 -17.32 13.19
CA SER A 32 -0.04 -17.35 14.04
C SER A 32 0.03 -18.47 15.08
N SER A 33 -0.60 -18.22 16.23
CA SER A 33 -0.84 -19.20 17.29
C SER A 33 -2.32 -19.61 17.35
N GLY A 34 -2.62 -20.72 18.03
CA GLY A 34 -3.97 -21.22 18.24
C GLY A 34 -4.71 -21.62 16.95
N GLY A 35 -6.04 -21.64 16.97
CA GLY A 35 -6.87 -22.08 15.84
C GLY A 35 -6.71 -21.28 14.54
N GLN A 36 -6.03 -20.12 14.56
CA GLN A 36 -5.69 -19.39 13.32
C GLN A 36 -4.56 -20.05 12.51
N SER A 37 -3.79 -20.98 13.12
CA SER A 37 -2.72 -21.72 12.45
C SER A 37 -3.23 -22.75 11.42
N PHE A 38 -4.51 -23.13 11.45
CA PHE A 38 -5.09 -24.01 10.42
C PHE A 38 -5.12 -23.37 9.03
N TYR A 39 -5.08 -22.03 8.97
CA TYR A 39 -5.17 -21.29 7.72
C TYR A 39 -3.97 -20.38 7.44
N ARG A 40 -2.98 -20.34 8.34
CA ARG A 40 -1.78 -19.49 8.28
C ARG A 40 -0.56 -20.26 8.76
N ASN A 41 0.62 -19.66 8.68
CA ASN A 41 1.83 -20.29 9.20
C ASN A 41 1.73 -20.48 10.73
N PRO A 42 1.89 -21.70 11.26
CA PRO A 42 2.05 -21.89 12.71
C PRO A 42 3.34 -21.22 13.17
N ILE A 43 3.27 -20.35 14.18
CA ILE A 43 4.44 -19.55 14.62
C ILE A 43 5.61 -20.43 15.07
N LYS A 44 5.31 -21.55 15.76
CA LYS A 44 6.32 -22.53 16.18
C LYS A 44 7.04 -23.21 15.00
N GLU A 45 6.33 -23.43 13.89
CA GLU A 45 6.94 -23.99 12.67
C GLU A 45 7.78 -22.95 11.94
N VAL A 46 7.38 -21.68 11.96
CA VAL A 46 8.21 -20.58 11.41
C VAL A 46 9.47 -20.41 12.25
N MET A 47 9.36 -20.42 13.58
CA MET A 47 10.51 -20.41 14.49
C MET A 47 11.43 -21.59 14.21
N ARG A 48 10.89 -22.83 14.18
CA ARG A 48 11.66 -24.04 13.84
C ARG A 48 12.37 -23.90 12.50
N PHE A 49 11.70 -23.35 11.48
CA PHE A 49 12.28 -23.12 10.17
C PHE A 49 13.48 -22.16 10.23
N LEU A 50 13.28 -20.98 10.84
CA LEU A 50 14.31 -19.95 10.91
C LEU A 50 15.49 -20.38 11.78
N ASP A 51 15.25 -21.04 12.91
CA ASP A 51 16.30 -21.55 13.78
C ASP A 51 17.06 -22.74 13.15
N THR A 52 16.40 -23.56 12.33
CA THR A 52 17.06 -24.67 11.61
C THR A 52 17.90 -24.17 10.42
N LYS A 53 17.40 -23.16 9.68
CA LYS A 53 18.00 -22.74 8.40
C LYS A 53 18.90 -21.52 8.50
N HIS A 54 18.68 -20.65 9.49
CA HIS A 54 19.32 -19.34 9.62
C HIS A 54 19.64 -19.03 11.10
N ALA A 55 20.08 -20.03 11.87
CA ALA A 55 20.33 -19.89 13.30
C ALA A 55 21.11 -18.60 13.62
N ASN A 56 20.55 -17.72 14.45
CA ASN A 56 21.13 -16.42 14.82
C ASN A 56 21.34 -15.38 13.70
N HIS A 57 21.07 -15.72 12.45
CA HIS A 57 21.28 -14.88 11.27
C HIS A 57 19.98 -14.36 10.65
N TYR A 58 18.89 -14.21 11.42
CA TYR A 58 17.64 -13.62 10.91
C TYR A 58 17.09 -12.48 11.77
N GLN A 59 16.47 -11.52 11.10
CA GLN A 59 15.63 -10.50 11.72
C GLN A 59 14.25 -10.44 11.07
N VAL A 60 13.20 -10.41 11.90
CA VAL A 60 11.80 -10.41 11.46
C VAL A 60 11.25 -8.98 11.48
N TYR A 61 10.55 -8.60 10.42
CA TYR A 61 9.86 -7.33 10.27
C TYR A 61 8.36 -7.56 10.17
N ASN A 62 7.63 -7.18 11.22
CA ASN A 62 6.17 -7.23 11.27
C ASN A 62 5.59 -5.91 10.78
N LEU A 63 4.86 -5.96 9.67
CA LEU A 63 4.23 -4.80 9.04
C LEU A 63 2.77 -4.56 9.45
N CYS A 64 2.23 -5.34 10.40
CA CYS A 64 0.84 -5.24 10.81
C CYS A 64 0.64 -4.15 11.86
N SER A 65 -0.25 -3.19 11.62
CA SER A 65 -0.75 -2.31 12.67
C SER A 65 -1.77 -3.01 13.58
N GLU A 66 -2.44 -4.02 13.05
CA GLU A 66 -3.59 -4.67 13.68
C GLU A 66 -3.24 -5.90 14.53
N LYS A 67 -2.00 -6.41 14.44
CA LYS A 67 -1.60 -7.68 15.05
C LYS A 67 -0.13 -7.69 15.45
N ALA A 68 0.12 -8.24 16.64
CA ALA A 68 1.44 -8.60 17.15
C ALA A 68 1.42 -10.03 17.71
N TYR A 69 2.59 -10.51 18.10
CA TYR A 69 2.82 -11.78 18.78
C TYR A 69 3.99 -11.60 19.74
N ASP A 70 4.20 -12.57 20.63
CA ASP A 70 5.33 -12.56 21.55
C ASP A 70 6.67 -12.58 20.78
N PRO A 71 7.53 -11.55 20.94
CA PRO A 71 8.82 -11.52 20.26
C PRO A 71 9.81 -12.59 20.74
N GLU A 72 9.56 -13.25 21.88
CA GLU A 72 10.41 -14.34 22.38
C GLU A 72 10.48 -15.51 21.39
N TYR A 73 9.41 -15.76 20.61
CA TYR A 73 9.41 -16.76 19.52
C TYR A 73 10.50 -16.55 18.47
N PHE A 74 11.07 -15.35 18.38
CA PHE A 74 12.11 -15.00 17.44
C PHE A 74 13.33 -14.38 18.14
N HIS A 75 13.57 -14.79 19.40
CA HIS A 75 14.71 -14.35 20.20
C HIS A 75 14.84 -12.83 20.29
N HIS A 76 13.70 -12.14 20.40
CA HIS A 76 13.58 -10.68 20.39
C HIS A 76 14.14 -9.97 19.13
N ARG A 77 14.41 -10.70 18.04
CA ARG A 77 14.83 -10.14 16.73
C ARG A 77 13.64 -9.73 15.87
N VAL A 78 12.70 -8.97 16.45
CA VAL A 78 11.49 -8.50 15.76
C VAL A 78 11.45 -6.97 15.73
N ARG A 79 11.32 -6.38 14.54
CA ARG A 79 11.06 -4.96 14.30
C ARG A 79 9.62 -4.77 13.83
N GLN A 80 8.99 -3.67 14.23
CA GLN A 80 7.60 -3.38 13.89
C GLN A 80 7.47 -2.07 13.10
N TYR A 81 6.73 -2.13 12.00
CA TYR A 81 6.36 -0.99 11.17
C TYR A 81 4.83 -1.02 10.98
N MET A 82 4.11 -0.06 11.55
CA MET A 82 2.66 -0.17 11.71
C MET A 82 1.93 0.25 10.43
N ILE A 83 1.70 -0.66 9.49
CA ILE A 83 1.01 -0.34 8.23
C ILE A 83 -0.39 -0.94 8.25
N ASP A 84 -1.43 -0.11 8.08
CA ASP A 84 -2.82 -0.57 8.03
C ASP A 84 -3.06 -1.49 6.82
N ASP A 85 -3.94 -2.48 6.99
CA ASP A 85 -4.25 -3.44 5.92
C ASP A 85 -4.76 -2.71 4.67
N HIS A 86 -4.21 -3.06 3.50
CA HIS A 86 -4.48 -2.41 2.20
C HIS A 86 -4.05 -0.94 2.08
N ASN A 87 -3.29 -0.39 3.04
CA ASN A 87 -2.77 0.98 2.99
C ASN A 87 -1.26 1.01 2.69
N VAL A 88 -0.68 2.20 2.74
CA VAL A 88 0.73 2.50 2.45
C VAL A 88 1.48 2.93 3.73
N PRO A 89 2.80 2.66 3.82
CA PRO A 89 3.69 3.32 4.79
C PRO A 89 3.91 4.79 4.42
N SER A 90 4.37 5.60 5.37
CA SER A 90 5.00 6.89 5.07
C SER A 90 6.36 6.72 4.39
N LEU A 91 6.82 7.72 3.64
CA LEU A 91 8.16 7.70 3.05
C LEU A 91 9.25 7.70 4.11
N ILE A 92 9.00 8.32 5.26
CA ILE A 92 9.89 8.25 6.44
C ILE A 92 10.01 6.81 6.94
N GLU A 93 8.89 6.09 7.09
CA GLU A 93 8.91 4.68 7.50
C GLU A 93 9.62 3.80 6.46
N MET A 94 9.46 4.06 5.16
CA MET A 94 10.18 3.33 4.10
C MET A 94 11.69 3.55 4.19
N LEU A 95 12.14 4.80 4.39
CA LEU A 95 13.56 5.11 4.57
C LEU A 95 14.14 4.48 5.84
N ALA A 96 13.40 4.57 6.96
CA ALA A 96 13.81 3.98 8.22
C ALA A 96 13.96 2.46 8.09
N PHE A 97 12.99 1.80 7.46
CA PHE A 97 13.05 0.36 7.19
C PHE A 97 14.26 0.00 6.34
N SER A 98 14.51 0.71 5.23
CA SER A 98 15.66 0.42 4.38
C SER A 98 16.99 0.57 5.12
N ARG A 99 17.13 1.59 5.99
CA ARG A 99 18.33 1.79 6.82
C ARG A 99 18.50 0.72 7.89
N ASP A 100 17.40 0.33 8.55
CA ASP A 100 17.40 -0.74 9.54
C ASP A 100 17.83 -2.08 8.93
N VAL A 101 17.27 -2.41 7.75
CA VAL A 101 17.65 -3.60 7.00
C VAL A 101 19.11 -3.55 6.60
N GLU A 102 19.58 -2.45 6.01
CA GLU A 102 20.98 -2.29 5.60
C GLU A 102 21.92 -2.52 6.79
N LYS A 103 21.62 -1.89 7.93
CA LYS A 103 22.40 -2.03 9.16
C LYS A 103 22.43 -3.47 9.69
N TRP A 104 21.33 -4.21 9.56
CA TRP A 104 21.28 -5.63 9.95
C TRP A 104 22.10 -6.50 8.98
N MET A 105 21.88 -6.30 7.69
CA MET A 105 22.51 -7.07 6.62
C MET A 105 24.03 -6.87 6.54
N ALA A 106 24.52 -5.70 6.98
CA ALA A 106 25.95 -5.38 7.05
C ALA A 106 26.68 -5.98 8.26
N GLN A 107 25.98 -6.50 9.27
CA GLN A 107 26.62 -7.13 10.44
C GLN A 107 27.22 -8.49 10.12
N ASP A 108 26.66 -9.22 9.16
CA ASP A 108 27.11 -10.54 8.77
C ASP A 108 26.64 -10.87 7.33
N GLU A 109 27.47 -11.55 6.55
CA GLU A 109 27.14 -11.98 5.19
C GLU A 109 26.06 -13.06 5.14
N GLU A 110 25.89 -13.83 6.20
CA GLU A 110 24.85 -14.85 6.35
C GLU A 110 23.50 -14.25 6.81
N ASN A 111 23.48 -12.99 7.26
CA ASN A 111 22.26 -12.37 7.76
C ASN A 111 21.16 -12.30 6.68
N ILE A 112 19.95 -12.67 7.05
CA ILE A 112 18.75 -12.58 6.23
C ILE A 112 17.68 -11.76 6.93
N ILE A 113 16.73 -11.22 6.16
CA ILE A 113 15.53 -10.59 6.69
C ILE A 113 14.28 -11.40 6.35
N VAL A 114 13.31 -11.37 7.26
CA VAL A 114 11.99 -11.97 7.08
C VAL A 114 10.94 -10.88 7.22
N VAL A 115 10.30 -10.51 6.13
CA VAL A 115 9.27 -9.45 6.11
C VAL A 115 7.90 -10.08 5.96
N HIS A 116 6.97 -9.70 6.83
CA HIS A 116 5.62 -10.23 6.77
C HIS A 116 4.56 -9.17 7.08
N CYS A 117 3.36 -9.42 6.59
CA CYS A 117 2.15 -8.73 7.00
C CYS A 117 1.08 -9.78 7.29
N LYS A 118 -0.21 -9.44 7.16
CA LYS A 118 -1.29 -10.42 7.32
C LYS A 118 -1.23 -11.54 6.27
N GLY A 119 -1.07 -11.16 5.00
CA GLY A 119 -1.11 -12.07 3.85
C GLY A 119 0.23 -12.29 3.14
N GLY A 120 1.26 -11.50 3.45
CA GLY A 120 2.56 -11.54 2.78
C GLY A 120 2.50 -11.07 1.32
N LYS A 121 1.66 -10.07 1.02
CA LYS A 121 1.39 -9.54 -0.33
C LYS A 121 1.63 -8.02 -0.38
N GLY A 122 0.58 -7.19 -0.40
CA GLY A 122 0.64 -5.73 -0.55
C GLY A 122 1.67 -4.99 0.31
N ARG A 123 1.48 -5.00 1.64
CA ARG A 123 2.39 -4.31 2.58
C ARG A 123 3.83 -4.84 2.51
N THR A 124 3.98 -6.17 2.51
CA THR A 124 5.27 -6.86 2.41
C THR A 124 6.00 -6.50 1.12
N GLY A 125 5.31 -6.57 -0.02
CA GLY A 125 5.86 -6.21 -1.32
C GLY A 125 6.26 -4.75 -1.39
N THR A 126 5.46 -3.84 -0.81
CA THR A 126 5.78 -2.40 -0.77
C THR A 126 7.12 -2.15 -0.09
N MET A 127 7.32 -2.69 1.11
CA MET A 127 8.56 -2.48 1.88
C MET A 127 9.76 -3.21 1.27
N ILE A 128 9.57 -4.45 0.79
CA ILE A 128 10.64 -5.19 0.11
C ILE A 128 11.08 -4.48 -1.17
N CYS A 129 10.13 -3.99 -1.99
CA CYS A 129 10.47 -3.27 -3.22
C CYS A 129 11.21 -1.97 -2.92
N ALA A 130 10.80 -1.25 -1.88
CA ALA A 130 11.52 -0.06 -1.42
C ALA A 130 12.97 -0.40 -1.02
N TYR A 131 13.19 -1.48 -0.28
CA TYR A 131 14.54 -1.90 0.08
C TYR A 131 15.36 -2.34 -1.14
N LEU A 132 14.78 -3.09 -2.08
CA LEU A 132 15.50 -3.50 -3.29
C LEU A 132 15.94 -2.31 -4.15
N LEU A 133 15.17 -1.22 -4.15
CA LEU A 133 15.56 0.05 -4.77
C LEU A 133 16.68 0.75 -3.96
N ALA A 134 16.57 0.77 -2.63
CA ALA A 134 17.56 1.39 -1.76
C ALA A 134 18.92 0.67 -1.83
N SER A 135 18.92 -0.66 -1.93
CA SER A 135 20.11 -1.51 -2.07
C SER A 135 20.61 -1.60 -3.52
N GLU A 136 20.14 -0.71 -4.41
CA GLU A 136 20.52 -0.61 -5.83
C GLU A 136 20.37 -1.88 -6.67
N ARG A 137 19.57 -2.85 -6.21
CA ARG A 137 19.29 -4.08 -6.98
C ARG A 137 18.38 -3.83 -8.17
N PHE A 138 17.52 -2.81 -8.07
CA PHE A 138 16.71 -2.29 -9.15
C PHE A 138 16.82 -0.78 -9.20
N THR A 139 16.66 -0.21 -10.38
CA THR A 139 16.65 1.24 -10.61
C THR A 139 15.24 1.79 -10.73
N THR A 140 14.30 0.98 -11.23
CA THR A 140 12.90 1.39 -11.45
C THR A 140 11.94 0.68 -10.50
N ALA A 141 10.87 1.38 -10.13
CA ALA A 141 9.79 0.81 -9.33
C ALA A 141 9.10 -0.35 -10.04
N GLU A 142 8.93 -0.25 -11.36
CA GLU A 142 8.29 -1.27 -12.19
C GLU A 142 9.06 -2.60 -12.13
N ASP A 143 10.38 -2.57 -12.33
CA ASP A 143 11.21 -3.78 -12.28
C ASP A 143 11.15 -4.43 -10.89
N SER A 144 11.25 -3.62 -9.84
CA SER A 144 11.18 -4.13 -8.47
C SER A 144 9.81 -4.75 -8.14
N LEU A 145 8.72 -4.11 -8.57
CA LEU A 145 7.34 -4.59 -8.36
C LEU A 145 7.08 -5.87 -9.18
N CYS A 146 7.55 -5.91 -10.41
CA CYS A 146 7.47 -7.06 -11.29
C CYS A 146 8.21 -8.25 -10.67
N TYR A 147 9.48 -8.05 -10.30
CA TYR A 147 10.31 -9.06 -9.66
C TYR A 147 9.66 -9.64 -8.41
N PHE A 148 9.20 -8.79 -7.48
CA PHE A 148 8.51 -9.27 -6.28
C PHE A 148 7.24 -10.06 -6.62
N GLY A 149 6.44 -9.55 -7.55
CA GLY A 149 5.22 -10.21 -8.01
C GLY A 149 5.48 -11.59 -8.60
N GLU A 150 6.50 -11.75 -9.43
CA GLU A 150 6.89 -13.02 -10.04
C GLU A 150 7.44 -14.02 -9.03
N ARG A 151 8.21 -13.55 -8.05
CA ARG A 151 8.70 -14.43 -6.97
C ARG A 151 7.58 -14.89 -6.06
N ARG A 152 6.61 -14.02 -5.79
CA ARG A 152 5.53 -14.30 -4.84
C ARG A 152 4.37 -15.11 -5.44
N THR A 153 4.13 -14.97 -6.74
CA THR A 153 3.04 -15.63 -7.46
C THR A 153 3.50 -16.96 -8.03
N ASP A 154 2.84 -18.06 -7.62
CA ASP A 154 2.98 -19.33 -8.32
C ASP A 154 2.01 -19.37 -9.51
N LYS A 155 2.54 -19.10 -10.71
CA LYS A 155 1.77 -19.12 -11.96
C LYS A 155 1.36 -20.54 -12.38
N SER A 156 1.93 -21.60 -11.78
CA SER A 156 1.55 -22.99 -12.10
C SER A 156 0.15 -23.35 -11.58
N THR A 157 -0.33 -22.65 -10.54
CA THR A 157 -1.60 -22.96 -9.88
C THR A 157 -2.72 -22.00 -10.26
N SER A 158 -2.40 -20.75 -10.61
CA SER A 158 -3.36 -19.74 -11.08
C SER A 158 -2.65 -18.55 -11.71
N ASN A 159 -3.32 -17.86 -12.64
CA ASN A 159 -2.86 -16.57 -13.19
C ASN A 159 -3.11 -15.37 -12.27
N LYS A 160 -3.68 -15.58 -11.08
CA LYS A 160 -3.96 -14.49 -10.14
C LYS A 160 -2.66 -13.90 -9.59
N TYR A 161 -2.41 -12.62 -9.85
CA TYR A 161 -1.24 -11.89 -9.35
C TYR A 161 -1.27 -11.77 -7.81
N GLN A 162 -0.14 -12.09 -7.16
CA GLN A 162 0.03 -12.14 -5.70
C GLN A 162 1.05 -11.11 -5.17
N GLY A 163 1.48 -10.16 -6.01
CA GLY A 163 2.41 -9.08 -5.64
C GLY A 163 1.75 -7.95 -4.86
N VAL A 164 2.13 -6.71 -5.18
CA VAL A 164 1.54 -5.52 -4.56
C VAL A 164 0.06 -5.40 -4.94
N GLU A 165 -0.82 -5.10 -3.97
CA GLU A 165 -2.27 -5.27 -4.15
C GLU A 165 -3.00 -4.02 -4.62
N THR A 166 -2.55 -2.84 -4.20
CA THR A 166 -3.28 -1.58 -4.42
C THR A 166 -2.45 -0.60 -5.26
N PRO A 167 -3.08 0.18 -6.16
CA PRO A 167 -2.39 1.22 -6.90
C PRO A 167 -1.64 2.22 -6.02
N SER A 168 -2.18 2.57 -4.84
CA SER A 168 -1.47 3.44 -3.89
C SER A 168 -0.16 2.84 -3.39
N GLN A 169 -0.10 1.53 -3.11
CA GLN A 169 1.15 0.87 -2.75
C GLN A 169 2.17 0.94 -3.89
N SER A 170 1.77 0.65 -5.13
CA SER A 170 2.65 0.77 -6.31
C SER A 170 3.13 2.21 -6.52
N ARG A 171 2.24 3.20 -6.35
CA ARG A 171 2.56 4.63 -6.42
C ARG A 171 3.61 5.02 -5.40
N PHE A 172 3.52 4.50 -4.17
CA PHE A 172 4.48 4.78 -3.10
C PHE A 172 5.85 4.13 -3.35
N VAL A 173 5.91 2.94 -3.96
CA VAL A 173 7.18 2.40 -4.48
C VAL A 173 7.74 3.32 -5.57
N GLY A 174 6.90 3.86 -6.46
CA GLY A 174 7.27 4.87 -7.45
C GLY A 174 7.83 6.16 -6.84
N TYR A 175 7.19 6.67 -5.78
CA TYR A 175 7.71 7.82 -5.02
C TYR A 175 9.05 7.49 -4.36
N PHE A 176 9.19 6.30 -3.78
CA PHE A 176 10.45 5.88 -3.18
C PHE A 176 11.58 5.74 -4.20
N ALA A 177 11.29 5.26 -5.42
CA ALA A 177 12.27 5.26 -6.51
C ALA A 177 12.76 6.68 -6.84
N LYS A 178 11.87 7.68 -6.83
CA LYS A 178 12.26 9.10 -6.98
C LYS A 178 13.07 9.60 -5.78
N VAL A 179 12.70 9.24 -4.55
CA VAL A 179 13.49 9.52 -3.33
C VAL A 179 14.92 8.99 -3.47
N LYS A 180 15.08 7.75 -3.95
CA LYS A 180 16.39 7.14 -4.18
C LYS A 180 17.15 7.84 -5.32
N ASN A 181 16.55 7.92 -6.51
CA ASN A 181 17.25 8.32 -7.73
C ASN A 181 17.46 9.83 -7.85
N THR A 182 16.51 10.64 -7.38
CA THR A 182 16.55 12.12 -7.52
C THR A 182 17.05 12.79 -6.25
N TYR A 183 16.66 12.28 -5.08
CA TYR A 183 16.95 12.90 -3.79
C TYR A 183 18.01 12.14 -2.97
N ASN A 184 18.67 11.13 -3.55
CA ASN A 184 19.73 10.34 -2.92
C ASN A 184 19.34 9.83 -1.52
N LEU A 185 18.16 9.20 -1.40
CA LEU A 185 17.60 8.69 -0.14
C LEU A 185 17.33 9.75 0.94
N HIS A 186 17.20 11.01 0.53
CA HIS A 186 16.66 12.10 1.37
C HIS A 186 15.23 12.40 0.97
N LEU A 187 14.42 12.85 1.94
CA LEU A 187 13.06 13.26 1.63
C LEU A 187 13.06 14.48 0.69
N PRO A 188 12.10 14.54 -0.25
CA PRO A 188 11.95 15.73 -1.09
C PRO A 188 11.56 16.93 -0.22
N PRO A 189 11.79 18.17 -0.71
CA PRO A 189 11.27 19.37 -0.07
C PRO A 189 9.77 19.24 0.19
N ARG A 190 9.33 19.63 1.39
CA ARG A 190 7.92 19.55 1.76
C ARG A 190 7.12 20.58 0.94
N LYS A 191 6.08 20.11 0.24
CA LYS A 191 5.09 20.97 -0.42
C LYS A 191 3.81 21.03 0.40
N ILE A 192 3.33 22.24 0.69
CA ILE A 192 2.09 22.46 1.44
C ILE A 192 0.99 22.86 0.46
N LEU A 193 -0.10 22.10 0.48
CA LEU A 193 -1.19 22.24 -0.50
C LEU A 193 -2.55 22.40 0.19
N LYS A 194 -3.48 23.06 -0.47
CA LYS A 194 -4.92 22.96 -0.21
C LYS A 194 -5.59 22.30 -1.41
N ILE A 195 -6.63 21.50 -1.18
CA ILE A 195 -7.45 20.96 -2.28
C ILE A 195 -8.58 21.94 -2.57
N ASN A 196 -8.71 22.32 -3.84
CA ASN A 196 -9.73 23.27 -4.30
C ASN A 196 -10.96 22.55 -4.84
N LYS A 197 -10.76 21.53 -5.65
CA LYS A 197 -11.83 20.74 -6.23
C LYS A 197 -11.38 19.34 -6.62
N PHE A 198 -12.36 18.44 -6.65
CA PHE A 198 -12.27 17.16 -7.33
C PHE A 198 -13.11 17.20 -8.59
N VAL A 199 -12.61 16.60 -9.67
CA VAL A 199 -13.39 16.30 -10.88
C VAL A 199 -13.45 14.78 -11.01
N ILE A 200 -14.66 14.23 -11.04
CA ILE A 200 -14.90 12.81 -11.26
C ILE A 200 -15.45 12.64 -12.67
N TYR A 201 -14.77 11.84 -13.47
CA TYR A 201 -15.14 11.53 -14.85
C TYR A 201 -15.92 10.23 -14.92
N SER A 202 -16.81 10.10 -15.91
CA SER A 202 -17.62 8.90 -16.15
C SER A 202 -18.48 8.53 -14.93
N ILE A 203 -19.23 9.51 -14.41
CA ILE A 203 -20.02 9.35 -13.18
C ILE A 203 -21.34 8.60 -13.42
N HIS A 204 -21.88 8.64 -14.63
CA HIS A 204 -23.15 8.00 -14.95
C HIS A 204 -23.12 6.50 -14.57
N GLY A 205 -24.10 6.06 -13.78
CA GLY A 205 -24.18 4.69 -13.25
C GLY A 205 -23.33 4.43 -11.98
N VAL A 206 -22.51 5.38 -11.54
CA VAL A 206 -21.77 5.33 -10.27
C VAL A 206 -22.63 5.95 -9.16
N GLY A 207 -23.14 5.11 -8.25
CA GLY A 207 -23.98 5.57 -7.15
C GLY A 207 -25.31 6.08 -7.68
N LYS A 208 -25.66 7.33 -7.37
CA LYS A 208 -26.84 7.98 -7.96
C LYS A 208 -26.58 8.53 -9.37
N GLY A 209 -25.34 8.50 -9.85
CA GLY A 209 -24.95 8.97 -11.18
C GLY A 209 -24.81 10.49 -11.32
N ASP A 210 -25.00 11.25 -10.24
CA ASP A 210 -24.88 12.72 -10.20
C ASP A 210 -23.93 13.22 -9.09
N GLY A 211 -23.31 12.29 -8.34
CA GLY A 211 -22.41 12.57 -7.23
C GLY A 211 -23.08 13.07 -5.95
N SER A 212 -24.41 13.20 -5.91
CA SER A 212 -25.14 13.69 -4.72
C SER A 212 -25.05 12.75 -3.51
N ASP A 213 -24.74 11.48 -3.74
CA ASP A 213 -24.49 10.47 -2.70
C ASP A 213 -23.04 10.43 -2.20
N LEU A 214 -22.13 11.20 -2.81
CA LEU A 214 -20.71 11.15 -2.49
C LEU A 214 -20.36 12.09 -1.33
N GLU A 215 -19.56 11.56 -0.41
CA GLU A 215 -18.89 12.33 0.64
C GLU A 215 -17.39 12.13 0.53
N VAL A 216 -16.61 13.18 0.82
CA VAL A 216 -15.15 13.14 0.73
C VAL A 216 -14.55 13.26 2.12
N GLN A 217 -13.72 12.29 2.49
CA GLN A 217 -12.94 12.32 3.73
C GLN A 217 -11.45 12.40 3.40
N ILE A 218 -10.76 13.39 3.97
CA ILE A 218 -9.31 13.56 3.85
C ILE A 218 -8.66 13.19 5.17
N MET A 219 -7.61 12.37 5.11
CA MET A 219 -6.88 11.91 6.28
C MET A 219 -5.38 12.17 6.12
N MET A 220 -4.74 12.54 7.24
CA MET A 220 -3.29 12.68 7.37
C MET A 220 -2.87 12.11 8.72
N LYS A 221 -1.68 11.50 8.80
CA LYS A 221 -1.15 10.91 10.04
C LYS A 221 -2.18 10.03 10.77
N ARG A 222 -2.94 9.23 10.00
CA ARG A 222 -4.02 8.33 10.46
C ARG A 222 -5.21 9.02 11.16
N LYS A 223 -5.37 10.34 11.00
CA LYS A 223 -6.50 11.10 11.53
C LYS A 223 -7.28 11.75 10.40
N THR A 224 -8.60 11.79 10.52
CA THR A 224 -9.44 12.60 9.64
C THR A 224 -9.17 14.07 9.91
N VAL A 225 -8.68 14.78 8.90
CA VAL A 225 -8.40 16.22 8.96
C VAL A 225 -9.48 17.05 8.28
N PHE A 226 -10.27 16.43 7.39
CA PHE A 226 -11.37 17.09 6.71
C PHE A 226 -12.44 16.11 6.28
N PHE A 227 -13.68 16.58 6.24
CA PHE A 227 -14.84 15.86 5.78
C PHE A 227 -15.78 16.83 5.06
N CYS A 228 -16.19 16.50 3.84
CA CYS A 228 -17.14 17.26 3.04
C CYS A 228 -18.27 16.35 2.56
N SER A 229 -19.47 16.93 2.49
CA SER A 229 -20.66 16.36 1.87
C SER A 229 -21.45 17.48 1.18
N ALA A 230 -22.46 17.13 0.38
CA ALA A 230 -23.27 18.13 -0.35
C ALA A 230 -23.87 19.24 0.55
N SER A 231 -24.03 18.99 1.85
CA SER A 231 -24.54 19.94 2.84
C SER A 231 -23.45 20.65 3.66
N ARG A 232 -22.17 20.29 3.49
CA ARG A 232 -21.08 20.74 4.37
C ARG A 232 -19.75 20.87 3.64
N TYR A 233 -19.21 22.09 3.61
CA TYR A 233 -17.88 22.44 3.10
C TYR A 233 -17.60 22.06 1.64
N CYS A 234 -18.61 21.64 0.87
CA CYS A 234 -18.46 21.49 -0.56
C CYS A 234 -19.74 21.76 -1.33
N LYS A 235 -19.55 22.12 -2.61
CA LYS A 235 -20.62 22.29 -3.60
C LYS A 235 -20.38 21.31 -4.75
N ILE A 236 -21.33 20.39 -4.92
CA ILE A 236 -21.32 19.38 -5.97
C ILE A 236 -22.09 19.93 -7.18
N VAL A 237 -21.46 19.88 -8.35
CA VAL A 237 -22.04 20.30 -9.63
C VAL A 237 -21.96 19.12 -10.59
N HIS A 238 -23.09 18.65 -11.08
CA HIS A 238 -23.18 17.60 -12.09
C HIS A 238 -23.24 18.23 -13.47
N ASP A 239 -22.24 17.94 -14.31
CA ASP A 239 -22.21 18.26 -15.72
C ASP A 239 -22.62 17.00 -16.50
N ALA A 240 -23.92 16.92 -16.81
CA ALA A 240 -24.51 15.78 -17.50
C ALA A 240 -24.02 15.65 -18.96
N GLU A 241 -23.71 16.76 -19.62
CA GLU A 241 -23.24 16.77 -21.02
C GLU A 241 -21.86 16.14 -21.12
N SER A 242 -20.95 16.51 -20.22
CA SER A 242 -19.59 15.96 -20.19
C SER A 242 -19.46 14.67 -19.37
N ASN A 243 -20.55 14.18 -18.77
CA ASN A 243 -20.59 13.03 -17.85
C ASN A 243 -19.56 13.17 -16.70
N ARG A 244 -19.60 14.30 -16.00
CA ARG A 244 -18.65 14.65 -14.93
C ARG A 244 -19.34 15.21 -13.70
N VAL A 245 -18.73 15.00 -12.54
CA VAL A 245 -19.08 15.73 -11.31
C VAL A 245 -17.89 16.56 -10.85
N ILE A 246 -18.17 17.82 -10.50
CA ILE A 246 -17.21 18.74 -9.90
C ILE A 246 -17.60 18.95 -8.44
N ILE A 247 -16.72 18.52 -7.52
CA ILE A 247 -16.87 18.73 -6.09
C ILE A 247 -15.95 19.88 -5.70
N ASN A 248 -16.50 21.08 -5.57
CA ASN A 248 -15.76 22.26 -5.10
C ASN A 248 -15.62 22.17 -3.58
N ILE A 249 -14.40 22.29 -3.07
CA ILE A 249 -14.07 22.19 -1.64
C ILE A 249 -13.85 23.58 -1.08
N PHE A 250 -14.48 23.86 0.06
CA PHE A 250 -14.30 25.10 0.82
C PHE A 250 -13.59 24.80 2.14
N ASN A 251 -12.76 25.74 2.61
CA ASN A 251 -12.03 25.61 3.88
C ASN A 251 -11.15 24.34 3.97
N SER A 252 -10.54 23.97 2.85
CA SER A 252 -9.57 22.86 2.79
C SER A 252 -8.41 23.11 3.77
N PRO A 253 -8.04 22.13 4.62
CA PRO A 253 -6.93 22.28 5.54
C PRO A 253 -5.60 22.33 4.79
N LEU A 254 -4.53 22.74 5.49
CA LEU A 254 -3.17 22.62 4.97
C LEU A 254 -2.76 21.15 4.95
N LEU A 255 -2.45 20.64 3.76
CA LEU A 255 -2.04 19.26 3.51
C LEU A 255 -0.54 19.20 3.22
N TYR A 256 0.13 18.17 3.72
CA TYR A 256 1.56 17.94 3.52
C TYR A 256 1.90 16.45 3.71
N ASP A 257 3.07 16.03 3.22
CA ASP A 257 3.54 14.63 3.25
C ASP A 257 2.51 13.68 2.61
N GLU A 258 2.20 12.54 3.24
CA GLU A 258 1.23 11.57 2.76
C GLU A 258 -0.22 11.96 3.13
N VAL A 259 -1.07 11.99 2.11
CA VAL A 259 -2.49 12.32 2.25
C VAL A 259 -3.32 11.18 1.67
N LYS A 260 -4.33 10.77 2.43
CA LYS A 260 -5.36 9.83 1.97
C LYS A 260 -6.64 10.58 1.67
N VAL A 261 -7.27 10.25 0.54
CA VAL A 261 -8.61 10.72 0.20
C VAL A 261 -9.52 9.51 0.03
N ARG A 262 -10.63 9.48 0.79
CA ARG A 262 -11.66 8.44 0.72
C ARG A 262 -12.95 9.06 0.19
N PHE A 263 -13.59 8.36 -0.73
CA PHE A 263 -14.92 8.69 -1.21
C PHE A 263 -15.90 7.71 -0.57
N LEU A 264 -16.87 8.23 0.18
CA LEU A 264 -17.90 7.47 0.86
C LEU A 264 -19.23 7.64 0.10
N SER A 265 -20.06 6.62 0.14
CA SER A 265 -21.44 6.67 -0.35
C SER A 265 -22.24 5.54 0.27
N SER A 266 -23.53 5.79 0.52
CA SER A 266 -24.49 4.77 0.93
C SER A 266 -25.08 3.98 -0.25
N ALA A 267 -24.97 4.51 -1.47
CA ALA A 267 -25.47 3.90 -2.70
C ALA A 267 -24.46 2.96 -3.37
N LEU A 268 -23.21 2.97 -2.92
CA LEU A 268 -22.12 2.20 -3.51
C LEU A 268 -21.63 1.08 -2.57
N PRO A 269 -21.23 -0.08 -3.12
CA PRO A 269 -20.65 -1.16 -2.34
C PRO A 269 -19.30 -0.75 -1.75
N ARG A 270 -19.02 -1.23 -0.54
CA ARG A 270 -17.76 -0.98 0.17
C ARG A 270 -16.79 -2.14 -0.02
N TYR A 271 -15.51 -1.83 -0.16
CA TYR A 271 -14.45 -2.82 -0.37
C TYR A 271 -13.32 -2.64 0.65
N TYR A 272 -12.07 -2.53 0.20
CA TYR A 272 -10.96 -2.20 1.09
C TYR A 272 -11.18 -0.83 1.69
N ASP A 273 -10.66 -0.68 2.90
CA ASP A 273 -10.80 0.54 3.68
C ASP A 273 -12.24 0.93 4.00
N ASN A 274 -13.20 -0.01 3.88
CA ASN A 274 -14.62 0.20 4.17
C ASN A 274 -15.24 1.41 3.44
N CYS A 275 -14.82 1.64 2.19
CA CYS A 275 -15.40 2.67 1.32
C CYS A 275 -15.51 2.16 -0.13
N PRO A 276 -16.31 2.84 -0.98
CA PRO A 276 -16.35 2.59 -2.42
C PRO A 276 -14.98 2.65 -3.09
N PHE A 277 -14.27 3.77 -2.94
CA PHE A 277 -12.92 3.94 -3.47
C PHE A 277 -12.14 4.99 -2.67
N TYR A 278 -10.82 4.92 -2.76
CA TYR A 278 -9.90 5.85 -2.12
C TYR A 278 -8.58 5.89 -2.88
N PHE A 279 -7.68 6.77 -2.48
CA PHE A 279 -6.30 6.77 -2.93
C PHE A 279 -5.41 7.52 -1.93
N TRP A 280 -4.10 7.25 -2.03
CA TRP A 280 -3.06 7.99 -1.35
C TRP A 280 -2.18 8.75 -2.34
N PHE A 281 -1.72 9.94 -1.95
CA PHE A 281 -0.69 10.67 -2.66
C PHE A 281 0.28 11.32 -1.66
N HIS A 282 1.43 11.76 -2.14
CA HIS A 282 2.38 12.52 -1.32
C HIS A 282 2.54 13.92 -1.91
N THR A 283 2.32 14.97 -1.11
CA THR A 283 2.19 16.35 -1.60
C THR A 283 3.43 16.86 -2.34
N SER A 284 4.63 16.48 -1.90
CA SER A 284 5.89 16.85 -2.56
C SER A 284 6.05 16.33 -3.99
N PHE A 285 5.23 15.37 -4.43
CA PHE A 285 5.29 14.84 -5.80
C PHE A 285 4.18 15.39 -6.70
N ILE A 286 3.38 16.33 -6.22
CA ILE A 286 2.35 16.99 -7.02
C ILE A 286 2.96 18.05 -7.93
N GLN A 287 2.81 17.83 -9.24
CA GLN A 287 3.26 18.71 -10.31
C GLN A 287 2.06 19.50 -10.86
N GLU A 288 2.31 20.71 -11.35
CA GLU A 288 1.29 21.56 -12.00
C GLU A 288 0.02 21.78 -11.16
N ASN A 289 0.13 21.65 -9.84
CA ASN A 289 -0.97 21.76 -8.88
C ASN A 289 -2.18 20.88 -9.24
N ARG A 290 -1.88 19.70 -9.81
CA ARG A 290 -2.87 18.76 -10.33
C ARG A 290 -2.46 17.31 -10.07
N LEU A 291 -3.44 16.45 -9.82
CA LEU A 291 -3.26 15.00 -9.78
C LEU A 291 -4.41 14.33 -10.53
N TYR A 292 -4.12 13.69 -11.66
CA TYR A 292 -5.07 12.86 -12.38
C TYR A 292 -4.81 11.39 -12.08
N LEU A 293 -5.85 10.65 -11.71
CA LEU A 293 -5.80 9.22 -11.44
C LEU A 293 -6.89 8.52 -12.27
N SER A 294 -6.47 7.66 -13.19
CA SER A 294 -7.38 6.79 -13.93
C SER A 294 -8.02 5.73 -13.04
N ARG A 295 -9.05 5.03 -13.52
CA ARG A 295 -9.69 3.91 -12.80
C ARG A 295 -8.67 2.90 -12.24
N ASN A 296 -7.66 2.57 -13.03
CA ASN A 296 -6.66 1.57 -12.67
C ASN A 296 -5.66 2.08 -11.62
N GLU A 297 -5.66 3.39 -11.35
CA GLU A 297 -4.82 4.03 -10.34
C GLU A 297 -5.59 4.33 -9.04
N LEU A 298 -6.88 3.99 -8.98
CA LEU A 298 -7.71 4.17 -7.79
C LEU A 298 -7.84 2.87 -6.98
N ASP A 299 -7.74 2.97 -5.67
CA ASP A 299 -7.89 1.82 -4.79
C ASP A 299 -9.37 1.41 -4.70
N ASN A 300 -9.63 0.13 -4.98
CA ASN A 300 -10.92 -0.52 -5.29
C ASN A 300 -11.32 -0.53 -6.78
N PRO A 301 -11.44 0.61 -7.51
CA PRO A 301 -11.81 0.60 -8.94
C PRO A 301 -10.83 -0.14 -9.86
N HIS A 302 -9.55 -0.26 -9.48
CA HIS A 302 -8.58 -1.07 -10.22
C HIS A 302 -8.96 -2.55 -10.34
N LYS A 303 -9.92 -3.05 -9.54
CA LYS A 303 -10.30 -4.47 -9.55
C LYS A 303 -11.37 -4.76 -10.62
N PRO A 304 -11.17 -5.79 -11.47
CA PRO A 304 -12.12 -6.16 -12.52
C PRO A 304 -13.57 -6.38 -12.05
N LYS A 305 -13.76 -6.89 -10.84
CA LYS A 305 -15.08 -7.11 -10.24
C LYS A 305 -15.92 -5.83 -10.08
N THR A 306 -15.29 -4.66 -10.17
CA THR A 306 -15.94 -3.36 -9.98
C THR A 306 -16.22 -2.64 -11.30
N TRP A 307 -15.77 -3.18 -12.44
CA TRP A 307 -15.83 -2.50 -13.74
C TRP A 307 -17.23 -2.41 -14.36
N LYS A 308 -18.23 -3.09 -13.77
CA LYS A 308 -19.65 -2.86 -14.08
C LYS A 308 -20.16 -1.54 -13.49
N ILE A 309 -19.48 -1.00 -12.48
CA ILE A 309 -19.81 0.28 -11.83
C ILE A 309 -18.84 1.35 -12.35
N TYR A 310 -17.53 1.10 -12.26
CA TYR A 310 -16.51 2.04 -12.69
C TYR A 310 -16.04 1.70 -14.12
N HIS A 311 -16.57 2.42 -15.12
CA HIS A 311 -16.24 2.24 -16.53
C HIS A 311 -14.78 2.59 -16.86
N SER A 312 -14.29 2.24 -18.06
CA SER A 312 -12.88 2.43 -18.45
C SER A 312 -12.37 3.86 -18.26
N ASP A 313 -13.26 4.83 -18.50
CA ASP A 313 -12.95 6.26 -18.50
C ASP A 313 -13.22 6.90 -17.13
N PHE A 314 -13.60 6.10 -16.13
CA PHE A 314 -13.73 6.58 -14.76
C PHE A 314 -12.37 7.06 -14.27
N ALA A 315 -12.33 8.29 -13.78
CA ALA A 315 -11.11 8.90 -13.27
C ALA A 315 -11.45 9.93 -12.21
N VAL A 316 -10.48 10.20 -11.33
CA VAL A 316 -10.56 11.29 -10.36
C VAL A 316 -9.38 12.21 -10.58
N GLU A 317 -9.69 13.49 -10.64
CA GLU A 317 -8.70 14.53 -10.78
C GLU A 317 -8.82 15.53 -9.63
N VAL A 318 -7.68 15.88 -9.05
CA VAL A 318 -7.57 16.77 -7.90
C VAL A 318 -6.84 18.03 -8.32
N TYR A 319 -7.39 19.18 -7.97
CA TYR A 319 -6.76 20.49 -8.17
C TYR A 319 -6.35 21.07 -6.83
N PHE A 320 -5.16 21.66 -6.80
CA PHE A 320 -4.56 22.17 -5.57
C PHE A 320 -4.25 23.67 -5.67
N ASP A 321 -4.23 24.34 -4.52
CA ASP A 321 -3.52 25.61 -4.34
C ASP A 321 -2.24 25.35 -3.54
N GLU A 322 -1.12 25.87 -4.03
CA GLU A 322 0.14 25.83 -3.30
C GLU A 322 0.21 26.96 -2.28
N VAL A 323 0.52 26.61 -1.03
CA VAL A 323 0.67 27.55 0.07
C VAL A 323 2.16 27.74 0.34
N LYS A 324 2.66 28.94 0.02
CA LYS A 324 4.00 29.37 0.45
C LYS A 324 3.88 29.91 1.88
N LEU A 325 4.44 29.19 2.85
CA LEU A 325 4.53 29.61 4.25
C LEU A 325 5.84 30.35 4.52
#